data_AF-A0A0L7SYF7-F1
#
_entry.id   AF-A0A0L7SYF7-F1
#
_cell.length_a   1.000
_cell.length_b   1.000
_cell.length_c   1.000
_cell.angle_alpha   90.00
_cell.angle_beta   90.00
_cell.angle_gamma   90.00
#
_symmetry.space_group_name_H-M   'P 1'
#
loop_
_entity.id
_entity.type
_entity.pdbx_description
1 polymer ?
#
loop_
_entity_poly.entity_id
_entity_poly.type
_entity_poly.pdbx_seq_one_letter_code
_entity_poly.pdbx_strand_id
1 'polypeptide(L)'
;MCHKAAGLKSSQARKFVQVYGPMVGEISHRQQIRLFEISYRIKRDETGRSYLRNTKNQQGATPWHLLNQKIRDVLVDIYYQGTTHAEILCLAAMDNDESKLISPISSNAYYMTFESSRKRIRYLK
;
A
#
# COMPACT_ATOMS: atom_id res chain seq x y z
N MET A 1 -13.71 6.62 -24.36
CA MET A 1 -14.53 7.24 -23.30
C MET A 1 -13.80 7.26 -21.96
N CYS A 2 -13.29 6.13 -21.46
CA CYS A 2 -12.56 6.04 -20.18
C CYS A 2 -11.32 6.95 -20.10
N HIS A 3 -10.63 7.24 -21.21
CA HIS A 3 -9.51 8.20 -21.21
C HIS A 3 -9.91 9.60 -20.73
N LYS A 4 -11.19 10.00 -20.92
CA LYS A 4 -11.72 11.30 -20.47
C LYS A 4 -11.90 11.35 -18.95
N ALA A 5 -11.83 10.22 -18.26
CA ALA A 5 -11.84 10.16 -16.80
C ALA A 5 -10.46 10.49 -16.19
N ALA A 6 -9.39 10.41 -16.97
CA ALA A 6 -8.03 10.61 -16.49
C ALA A 6 -7.85 12.05 -15.97
N GLY A 7 -7.24 12.17 -14.80
CA GLY A 7 -6.99 13.48 -14.16
C GLY A 7 -8.18 14.10 -13.45
N LEU A 8 -9.40 13.57 -13.62
CA LEU A 8 -10.57 14.07 -12.89
C LEU A 8 -10.48 13.72 -11.40
N LYS A 9 -10.85 14.66 -10.53
CA LYS A 9 -10.84 14.50 -9.07
C LYS A 9 -12.15 15.01 -8.46
N SER A 10 -12.42 14.59 -7.22
CA SER A 10 -13.51 15.12 -6.38
C SER A 10 -14.87 15.18 -7.11
N SER A 11 -15.48 16.36 -7.24
CA SER A 11 -16.81 16.55 -7.84
C SER A 11 -16.84 16.23 -9.33
N GLN A 12 -15.76 16.48 -10.07
CA GLN A 12 -15.68 16.18 -11.51
C GLN A 12 -15.65 14.67 -11.76
N ALA A 13 -14.85 13.94 -10.97
CA ALA A 13 -14.82 12.47 -11.05
C ALA A 13 -16.20 11.87 -10.70
N ARG A 14 -16.86 12.38 -9.65
CA ARG A 14 -18.22 11.95 -9.27
C ARG A 14 -19.21 12.14 -10.41
N LYS A 15 -19.25 13.33 -11.00
CA LYS A 15 -20.13 13.64 -12.13
C LYS A 15 -19.84 12.73 -13.33
N PHE A 16 -18.57 12.48 -13.64
CA PHE A 16 -18.19 11.59 -14.72
C PHE A 16 -18.75 10.17 -14.49
N VAL A 17 -18.56 9.61 -13.29
CA VAL A 17 -19.05 8.26 -12.95
C VAL A 17 -20.58 8.19 -13.02
N GLN A 18 -21.29 9.20 -12.50
CA GLN A 18 -22.75 9.25 -12.53
C GLN A 18 -23.31 9.30 -13.96
N VAL A 19 -22.70 10.09 -14.85
CA VAL A 19 -23.20 10.29 -16.21
C VAL A 19 -22.76 9.18 -17.16
N TYR A 20 -21.48 8.80 -17.12
CA TYR A 20 -20.89 7.88 -18.09
C TYR A 20 -20.73 6.45 -17.57
N GLY A 21 -20.82 6.21 -16.26
CA GLY A 21 -20.73 4.86 -15.68
C GLY A 21 -21.68 3.86 -16.36
N PRO A 22 -22.98 4.16 -16.49
CA PRO A 22 -23.93 3.28 -17.18
C PRO A 22 -23.59 3.01 -18.66
N MET A 23 -22.88 3.93 -19.33
CA MET A 23 -22.51 3.81 -20.74
C MET A 23 -21.21 3.00 -20.96
N VAL A 24 -20.35 2.94 -19.96
CA VAL A 24 -19.05 2.25 -20.03
C VAL A 24 -19.18 0.77 -19.67
N GLY A 25 -20.24 0.40 -18.94
CA GLY A 25 -20.44 -0.96 -18.42
C GLY A 25 -19.47 -1.30 -17.29
N GLU A 26 -19.52 -2.55 -16.83
CA GLU A 26 -18.64 -3.04 -15.77
C GLU A 26 -17.40 -3.72 -16.33
N ILE A 27 -16.24 -3.44 -15.73
CA ILE A 27 -15.05 -4.23 -15.98
C ILE A 27 -15.23 -5.64 -15.42
N SER A 28 -14.99 -6.65 -16.25
CA SER A 28 -15.04 -8.05 -15.83
C SER A 28 -14.08 -8.31 -14.66
N HIS A 29 -14.37 -9.35 -13.88
CA HIS A 29 -13.49 -9.76 -12.78
C HIS A 29 -12.02 -9.97 -13.22
N ARG A 30 -11.80 -10.56 -14.40
CA ARG A 30 -10.45 -10.72 -14.97
C ARG A 30 -9.77 -9.39 -15.26
N GLN A 31 -10.52 -8.39 -15.76
CA GLN A 31 -10.00 -7.05 -15.98
C GLN A 31 -9.71 -6.33 -14.64
N GLN A 32 -10.56 -6.50 -13.63
CA GLN A 32 -10.33 -5.97 -12.28
C GLN A 32 -9.03 -6.51 -11.69
N ILE A 33 -8.83 -7.83 -11.72
CA ILE A 33 -7.59 -8.47 -11.25
C ILE A 33 -6.39 -7.89 -12.00
N ARG A 34 -6.44 -7.82 -13.33
CA ARG A 34 -5.29 -7.35 -14.11
C ARG A 34 -4.95 -5.88 -13.85
N LEU A 35 -5.97 -5.03 -13.67
CA LEU A 35 -5.75 -3.63 -13.29
C LEU A 35 -5.17 -3.52 -11.88
N PHE A 36 -5.64 -4.34 -10.95
CA PHE A 36 -5.12 -4.42 -9.60
C PHE A 36 -3.65 -4.88 -9.58
N GLU A 37 -3.29 -5.92 -10.32
CA GLU A 37 -1.91 -6.41 -10.39
C GLU A 37 -0.95 -5.35 -10.94
N ILE A 38 -1.41 -4.56 -11.92
CA ILE A 38 -0.63 -3.44 -12.47
C ILE A 38 -0.40 -2.37 -11.39
N SER A 39 -1.47 -1.92 -10.72
CA SER A 39 -1.35 -0.88 -9.69
C SER A 39 -0.55 -1.36 -8.48
N TYR A 40 -0.75 -2.62 -8.07
CA TYR A 40 -0.07 -3.24 -6.94
C TYR A 40 1.43 -3.40 -7.21
N ARG A 41 1.83 -3.83 -8.42
CA ARG A 41 3.24 -3.91 -8.81
C ARG A 41 3.94 -2.56 -8.71
N ILE A 42 3.31 -1.50 -9.24
CA ILE A 42 3.85 -0.13 -9.16
C ILE A 42 4.04 0.26 -7.68
N LYS A 43 3.02 0.00 -6.85
CA LYS A 43 3.08 0.35 -5.44
C LYS A 43 4.16 -0.43 -4.70
N ARG A 44 4.29 -1.73 -4.94
CA ARG A 44 5.35 -2.57 -4.38
C ARG A 44 6.74 -2.03 -4.70
N ASP A 45 6.97 -1.63 -5.94
CA ASP A 45 8.27 -1.12 -6.39
C ASP A 45 8.56 0.28 -5.80
N GLU A 46 7.52 1.12 -5.60
CA GLU A 46 7.63 2.36 -4.83
C GLU A 46 7.97 2.12 -3.35
N THR A 47 7.29 1.17 -2.70
CA THR A 47 7.56 0.79 -1.31
C THR A 47 8.98 0.29 -1.14
N GLY A 48 9.47 -0.59 -2.02
CA GLY A 48 10.84 -1.08 -1.99
C GLY A 48 11.88 0.04 -2.14
N ARG A 49 11.65 0.98 -3.07
CA ARG A 49 12.51 2.17 -3.21
C ARG A 49 12.47 3.06 -1.97
N SER A 50 11.30 3.23 -1.36
CA SER A 50 11.15 4.00 -0.13
C SER A 50 11.88 3.34 1.03
N TYR A 51 11.76 2.02 1.17
CA TYR A 51 12.49 1.23 2.17
C TYR A 51 13.99 1.44 2.04
N LEU A 52 14.55 1.17 0.85
CA LEU A 52 15.99 1.33 0.61
C LEU A 52 16.49 2.75 0.89
N ARG A 53 15.70 3.78 0.54
CA ARG A 53 16.05 5.17 0.82
C ARG A 53 16.11 5.47 2.32
N ASN A 54 15.17 4.95 3.11
CA ASN A 54 15.10 5.20 4.54
C ASN A 54 16.10 4.35 5.35
N THR A 55 16.49 3.18 4.84
CA THR A 55 17.43 2.28 5.53
C THR A 55 18.88 2.37 5.03
N LYS A 56 19.17 3.19 4.02
CA LYS A 56 20.50 3.27 3.36
C LYS A 56 21.69 3.46 4.30
N ASN A 57 21.51 4.15 5.43
CA ASN A 57 22.57 4.48 6.40
C ASN A 57 22.53 3.58 7.64
N GLN A 58 21.65 2.57 7.66
CA GLN A 58 21.46 1.70 8.82
C GLN A 58 22.31 0.45 8.65
N GLN A 59 23.22 0.23 9.60
CA GLN A 59 24.07 -0.95 9.60
C GLN A 59 23.24 -2.19 9.91
N GLY A 60 23.39 -3.24 9.12
CA GLY A 60 22.67 -4.52 9.31
C GLY A 60 21.23 -4.53 8.81
N ALA A 61 20.76 -3.47 8.13
CA ALA A 61 19.43 -3.48 7.53
C ALA A 61 19.26 -4.62 6.52
N THR A 62 18.23 -5.43 6.71
CA THR A 62 17.92 -6.56 5.83
C THR A 62 17.58 -6.04 4.43
N PRO A 63 18.20 -6.56 3.35
CA PRO A 63 17.85 -6.17 1.99
C PRO A 63 16.36 -6.39 1.71
N TRP A 64 15.72 -5.48 0.97
CA TRP A 64 14.28 -5.53 0.68
C TRP A 64 13.79 -6.91 0.21
N HIS A 65 14.52 -7.54 -0.70
CA HIS A 65 14.17 -8.85 -1.26
C HIS A 65 14.38 -10.02 -0.29
N LEU A 66 15.12 -9.83 0.80
CA LEU A 66 15.36 -10.82 1.86
C LEU A 66 14.46 -10.64 3.08
N LEU A 67 13.68 -9.55 3.16
CA LEU A 67 12.68 -9.40 4.21
C LEU A 67 11.68 -10.57 4.21
N ASN A 68 11.10 -10.86 5.37
CA ASN A 68 9.98 -11.77 5.49
C ASN A 68 8.86 -11.27 4.56
N GLN A 69 8.24 -12.20 3.84
CA GLN A 69 7.14 -11.88 2.95
C GLN A 69 6.01 -11.13 3.67
N LYS A 70 5.66 -11.54 4.91
CA LYS A 70 4.62 -10.87 5.71
C LYS A 70 4.93 -9.39 5.95
N ILE A 71 6.19 -9.07 6.27
CA ILE A 71 6.67 -7.70 6.48
C ILE A 71 6.55 -6.89 5.18
N ARG A 72 6.99 -7.44 4.05
CA ARG A 72 6.85 -6.78 2.75
C ARG A 72 5.39 -6.53 2.41
N ASP A 73 4.54 -7.53 2.55
CA ASP A 73 3.11 -7.44 2.20
C ASP A 73 2.42 -6.34 3.01
N VAL A 74 2.70 -6.27 4.32
CA VAL A 74 2.13 -5.22 5.19
C VAL A 74 2.66 -3.84 4.85
N LEU A 75 3.96 -3.70 4.58
CA LEU A 75 4.50 -2.41 4.12
C LEU A 75 3.85 -1.98 2.81
N VAL A 76 3.70 -2.88 1.85
CA VAL A 76 3.06 -2.54 0.56
C VAL A 76 1.59 -2.18 0.77
N ASP A 77 0.84 -2.90 1.62
CA ASP A 77 -0.55 -2.57 1.96
C ASP A 77 -0.68 -1.16 2.57
N ILE A 78 0.18 -0.81 3.51
CA ILE A 78 0.19 0.53 4.14
C ILE A 78 0.50 1.62 3.09
N TYR A 79 1.42 1.37 2.16
CA TYR A 79 1.70 2.28 1.04
C TYR A 79 0.56 2.37 0.03
N TYR A 80 -0.13 1.26 -0.21
CA TYR A 80 -1.29 1.23 -1.10
C TYR A 80 -2.47 2.00 -0.52
N GLN A 81 -2.71 1.88 0.79
CA GLN A 81 -3.74 2.63 1.50
C GLN A 81 -3.43 4.13 1.57
N GLY A 82 -2.16 4.47 1.74
CA GLY A 82 -1.67 5.82 2.01
C GLY A 82 -0.83 5.83 3.28
N THR A 83 0.47 6.07 3.13
CA THR A 83 1.43 6.03 4.24
C THR A 83 1.64 7.38 4.89
N THR A 84 1.67 7.38 6.21
CA THR A 84 2.23 8.45 7.06
C THR A 84 3.47 7.92 7.79
N HIS A 85 4.48 8.76 8.01
CA HIS A 85 5.70 8.36 8.72
C HIS A 85 6.43 7.15 8.10
N ALA A 86 6.63 7.20 6.78
CA ALA A 86 7.30 6.15 6.00
C ALA A 86 8.64 5.69 6.60
N GLU A 87 9.45 6.62 7.10
CA GLU A 87 10.74 6.35 7.73
C GLU A 87 10.60 5.40 8.93
N ILE A 88 9.70 5.71 9.87
CA ILE A 88 9.47 4.92 11.09
C ILE A 88 9.13 3.46 10.74
N LEU A 89 8.23 3.26 9.76
CA LEU A 89 7.86 1.92 9.31
C LEU A 89 9.01 1.18 8.65
N CYS A 90 9.83 1.88 7.85
CA CYS A 90 10.98 1.25 7.18
C CYS A 90 12.07 0.87 8.18
N LEU A 91 12.37 1.72 9.16
CA LEU A 91 13.31 1.43 10.23
C LEU A 91 12.82 0.28 11.11
N ALA A 92 11.53 0.24 11.44
CA ALA A 92 10.95 -0.87 12.19
C ALA A 92 11.01 -2.21 11.45
N ALA A 93 10.91 -2.20 10.13
CA ALA A 93 10.97 -3.40 9.31
C ALA A 93 12.41 -3.90 9.05
N MET A 94 13.43 -3.06 9.25
CA MET A 94 14.78 -3.36 8.74
C MET A 94 15.46 -4.54 9.41
N ASP A 95 15.09 -4.81 10.66
CA ASP A 95 15.60 -5.91 11.46
C ASP A 95 14.94 -7.25 11.13
N ASN A 96 13.99 -7.26 10.17
CA ASN A 96 13.26 -8.44 9.73
C ASN A 96 12.47 -9.14 10.85
N ASP A 97 11.98 -8.36 11.80
CA ASP A 97 11.22 -8.82 12.98
C ASP A 97 9.80 -8.25 12.92
N GLU A 98 8.80 -9.14 12.84
CA GLU A 98 7.39 -8.78 12.75
C GLU A 98 6.91 -7.98 13.96
N SER A 99 7.44 -8.26 15.15
CA SER A 99 7.06 -7.57 16.39
C SER A 99 7.48 -6.11 16.36
N LYS A 100 8.65 -5.83 15.77
CA LYS A 100 9.15 -4.46 15.58
C LYS A 100 8.26 -3.67 14.63
N LEU A 101 7.73 -4.28 13.56
CA LEU A 101 6.78 -3.62 12.66
C LEU A 101 5.37 -3.48 13.27
N ILE A 102 4.94 -4.41 14.12
CA ILE A 102 3.66 -4.31 14.83
C ILE A 102 3.63 -3.07 15.74
N SER A 103 4.74 -2.77 16.42
CA SER A 103 4.82 -1.66 17.38
C SER A 103 4.38 -0.29 16.81
N PRO A 104 4.95 0.24 15.71
CA PRO A 104 4.53 1.51 15.12
C PRO A 104 3.13 1.45 14.49
N ILE A 105 2.65 0.27 14.05
CA ILE A 105 1.28 0.14 13.54
C ILE A 105 0.28 0.27 14.69
N SER A 106 0.52 -0.45 15.80
CA SER A 106 -0.37 -0.51 16.95
C SER A 106 -0.44 0.79 17.76
N SER A 107 0.65 1.56 17.78
CA SER A 107 0.73 2.84 18.48
C SER A 107 0.22 4.02 17.66
N ASN A 108 -0.02 3.84 16.36
CA ASN A 108 -0.50 4.90 15.48
C ASN A 108 -2.03 4.86 15.32
N ALA A 109 -2.71 5.86 15.88
CA ALA A 109 -4.18 5.95 15.84
C ALA A 109 -4.74 5.92 14.41
N TYR A 110 -4.09 6.56 13.43
CA TYR A 110 -4.52 6.53 12.03
C TYR A 110 -4.52 5.10 11.48
N TYR A 111 -3.44 4.33 11.67
CA TYR A 111 -3.41 2.95 11.20
C TYR A 111 -4.42 2.06 11.91
N MET A 112 -4.62 2.27 13.21
CA MET A 112 -5.60 1.52 13.99
C MET A 112 -7.04 1.75 13.54
N THR A 113 -7.39 2.92 12.97
CA THR A 113 -8.74 3.14 12.41
C THR A 113 -9.12 2.15 11.30
N PHE A 114 -8.14 1.56 10.60
CA PHE A 114 -8.37 0.60 9.51
C PHE A 114 -8.05 -0.84 9.91
N GLU A 115 -7.50 -1.07 11.10
CA GLU A 115 -6.91 -2.36 11.46
C GLU A 115 -7.96 -3.48 11.58
N SER A 116 -9.20 -3.15 11.95
CA SER A 116 -10.30 -4.12 12.02
C SER A 116 -10.62 -4.77 10.67
N SER A 117 -10.49 -4.01 9.58
CA SER A 117 -10.72 -4.50 8.20
C SER A 117 -9.43 -5.03 7.56
N ARG A 118 -8.29 -4.36 7.78
CA ARG A 118 -6.99 -4.69 7.19
C ARG A 118 -6.31 -5.90 7.84
N LYS A 119 -6.44 -6.06 9.16
CA LYS A 119 -5.91 -7.19 9.95
C LYS A 119 -4.39 -7.41 9.78
N ARG A 120 -3.61 -6.34 9.57
CA ARG A 120 -2.14 -6.39 9.37
C ARG A 120 -1.41 -6.96 10.59
N ILE A 121 -1.78 -6.53 11.80
CA ILE A 121 -1.17 -7.01 13.05
C ILE A 121 -1.44 -8.51 13.20
N ARG A 122 -2.67 -8.96 12.89
CA ARG A 122 -3.00 -10.38 12.93
C ARG A 122 -2.20 -11.18 11.89
N TYR A 123 -1.96 -10.62 10.72
CA TYR A 123 -1.20 -11.27 9.65
C TYR A 123 0.31 -11.38 9.99
N LEU A 124 0.85 -10.40 10.72
CA LEU A 124 2.24 -10.39 11.18
C LEU A 124 2.52 -11.38 12.32
N LYS A 125 1.52 -11.70 13.15
CA LYS A 125 1.60 -12.79 14.14
C LYS A 125 1.61 -14.16 13.45
#